data_AF-A0A660N343-F1
#
_entry.id   AF-A0A660N343-F1
#
_cell.length_a   1.000
_cell.length_b   1.000
_cell.length_c   1.000
_cell.angle_alpha   90.00
_cell.angle_beta   90.00
_cell.angle_gamma   90.00
#
_symmetry.space_group_name_H-M   'P 1'
#
loop_
_entity.id
_entity.type
_entity.pdbx_description
1 polymer ?
#
loop_
_entity_poly.entity_id
_entity_poly.type
_entity_poly.pdbx_seq_one_letter_code
_entity_poly.pdbx_strand_id
1 'polypeptide(L)' 'ELAAELAKYPNAQLMWAQEEPKNQGAWYQIRHRLERVSPHTHWRVAARPSSSSPAVGYGSLHAAQLKQLVEDALKPD' A
#
# COMPACT_ATOMS: atom_id res chain seq x y z
N GLU A 1 17.81 3.29 -8.59
CA GLU A 1 17.71 2.15 -7.65
C GLU A 1 16.36 1.45 -7.78
N LEU A 2 15.23 2.05 -7.40
CA LEU A 2 13.90 1.39 -7.51
C LEU A 2 13.60 0.85 -8.93
N ALA A 3 13.86 1.63 -9.98
CA ALA A 3 13.65 1.20 -11.37
C ALA A 3 14.42 -0.09 -11.72
N ALA A 4 15.66 -0.21 -11.21
CA ALA A 4 16.52 -1.37 -11.45
C ALA A 4 16.00 -2.60 -10.70
N GLU A 5 15.41 -2.43 -9.52
CA GLU A 5 14.80 -3.53 -8.77
C GLU A 5 13.53 -4.03 -9.44
N LEU A 6 12.67 -3.11 -9.90
CA LEU A 6 11.45 -3.47 -10.63
C LEU A 6 11.75 -4.20 -11.95
N ALA A 7 12.84 -3.85 -12.63
CA ALA A 7 13.26 -4.51 -13.86
C ALA A 7 13.57 -6.01 -13.69
N LYS A 8 13.87 -6.48 -12.47
CA LYS A 8 14.07 -7.91 -12.17
C LYS A 8 12.78 -8.72 -12.23
N TYR A 9 11.61 -8.06 -12.17
CA TYR A 9 10.29 -8.69 -12.08
C TYR A 9 9.33 -8.13 -13.15
N PRO A 10 9.57 -8.38 -14.45
CA PRO A 10 8.87 -7.70 -15.55
C PRO A 10 7.37 -8.00 -15.63
N ASN A 11 6.92 -9.13 -15.07
CA ASN A 11 5.52 -9.58 -15.10
C ASN A 11 4.83 -9.47 -13.73
N ALA A 12 5.49 -8.86 -12.73
CA ALA A 12 4.92 -8.77 -11.39
C ALA A 12 3.83 -7.70 -11.32
N GLN A 13 2.80 -7.99 -10.54
CA GLN A 13 1.85 -6.98 -10.09
C GLN A 13 2.45 -6.20 -8.92
N LEU A 14 2.30 -4.88 -8.94
CA LEU A 14 2.85 -4.01 -7.90
C LEU A 14 1.78 -3.60 -6.89
N MET A 15 2.10 -3.81 -5.62
CA MET A 15 1.28 -3.46 -4.46
C MET A 15 2.04 -2.48 -3.57
N TRP A 16 1.39 -1.36 -3.22
CA TRP A 16 1.81 -0.50 -2.13
C TRP A 16 1.07 -0.93 -0.85
N ALA A 17 1.78 -1.43 0.15
CA ALA A 17 1.21 -1.79 1.44
C ALA A 17 1.67 -0.80 2.52
N GLN A 18 0.75 -0.27 3.32
CA GLN A 18 1.09 0.61 4.44
C GLN A 18 0.10 0.44 5.60
N GLU A 19 0.60 0.50 6.83
CA GLU A 19 -0.25 0.41 8.02
C GLU A 19 -1.13 1.64 8.23
N GLU A 20 -0.68 2.81 7.79
CA GLU A 20 -1.40 4.06 7.97
C GLU A 20 -2.71 4.08 7.17
N PRO A 21 -3.73 4.85 7.65
CA PRO A 21 -4.90 5.17 6.86
C PRO A 21 -4.52 5.66 5.45
N LYS A 22 -5.31 5.32 4.43
CA LYS A 22 -5.01 5.64 3.03
C LYS A 22 -4.77 7.13 2.76
N ASN A 23 -5.43 8.02 3.52
CA ASN A 23 -5.24 9.48 3.49
C ASN A 23 -4.04 9.99 4.29
N GLN A 24 -3.29 9.09 4.90
CA GLN A 24 -2.11 9.34 5.72
C GLN A 24 -0.93 8.52 5.18
N GLY A 25 0.21 8.57 5.89
CA GLY A 25 1.42 7.88 5.48
C GLY A 25 2.01 8.42 4.18
N ALA A 26 2.82 7.60 3.52
CA ALA A 26 3.59 8.05 2.36
C ALA A 26 2.79 8.02 1.05
N TRP A 27 1.71 7.24 0.95
CA TRP A 27 1.02 6.93 -0.32
C TRP A 27 0.84 8.16 -1.22
N TYR A 28 0.10 9.18 -0.77
CA TYR A 28 -0.17 10.36 -1.59
C TYR A 28 1.08 11.19 -1.90
N GLN A 29 2.07 11.22 -1.00
CA GLN A 29 3.29 11.98 -1.17
C GLN A 29 4.24 11.34 -2.19
N ILE A 30 4.32 10.02 -2.26
CA ILE A 30 5.29 9.33 -3.15
C ILE A 30 4.68 8.81 -4.45
N ARG A 31 3.35 8.74 -4.55
CA ARG A 31 2.64 8.16 -5.70
C ARG A 31 3.16 8.66 -7.04
N HIS A 32 3.32 9.98 -7.19
CA HIS A 32 3.83 10.59 -8.43
C HIS A 32 5.26 10.13 -8.79
N ARG A 33 6.08 9.80 -7.79
CA ARG A 33 7.44 9.28 -8.01
C ARG A 33 7.40 7.82 -8.45
N LEU A 34 6.49 7.01 -7.87
CA LEU A 34 6.28 5.62 -8.25
C LEU A 34 5.76 5.53 -9.70
N GLU A 35 4.76 6.33 -10.04
CA GLU A 35 4.20 6.40 -11.40
C GLU A 35 5.26 6.87 -12.41
N ARG A 36 6.16 7.80 -12.05
CA ARG A 36 7.26 8.20 -12.94
C ARG A 36 8.25 7.08 -13.22
N VAL A 37 8.51 6.22 -12.24
CA VAL A 37 9.45 5.09 -12.38
C VAL A 37 8.79 3.90 -13.08
N SER A 38 7.46 3.80 -13.04
CA SER A 38 6.67 2.71 -13.59
C SER A 38 5.39 3.23 -14.27
N PRO A 39 5.51 3.93 -15.41
CA PRO A 39 4.42 4.73 -15.98
C PRO A 39 3.25 3.93 -16.56
N HIS A 40 3.47 2.65 -16.84
CA HIS A 40 2.44 1.75 -17.39
C HIS A 40 1.90 0.78 -16.33
N THR A 41 2.33 0.91 -15.08
CA THR A 41 1.92 0.00 -14.01
C THR A 41 0.85 0.62 -13.14
N HIS A 42 -0.26 -0.11 -13.00
CA HIS A 42 -1.31 0.23 -12.07
C HIS A 42 -0.94 -0.24 -10.66
N TRP A 43 -0.52 0.71 -9.80
CA TRP A 43 -0.21 0.43 -8.40
C TRP A 43 -1.48 0.13 -7.61
N ARG A 44 -1.56 -1.07 -7.04
CA ARG A 44 -2.58 -1.41 -6.04
C ARG A 44 -2.17 -0.88 -4.67
N VAL A 45 -3.15 -0.70 -3.80
CA VAL A 45 -2.92 -0.14 -2.46
C VAL A 45 -3.66 -0.97 -1.41
N ALA A 46 -2.91 -1.54 -0.49
CA ALA A 46 -3.42 -2.14 0.75
C ALA A 46 -3.07 -1.20 1.91
N ALA A 47 -4.09 -0.59 2.51
CA ALA A 47 -3.93 0.35 3.60
C ALA A 47 -5.15 0.33 4.52
N ARG A 48 -5.01 0.84 5.74
CA ARG A 48 -6.18 1.04 6.60
C ARG A 48 -7.16 2.04 5.93
N PRO A 49 -8.48 1.93 6.16
CA PRO A 49 -9.45 2.88 5.63
C PRO A 49 -9.10 4.32 6.05
N SER A 50 -9.39 5.29 5.18
CA SER A 50 -9.13 6.70 5.48
C SER A 50 -9.82 7.13 6.78
N SER A 51 -9.11 7.89 7.59
CA SER A 51 -9.55 8.33 8.91
C SER A 51 -8.92 9.68 9.27
N SER A 52 -9.61 10.45 10.11
CA SER A 52 -9.05 11.66 10.73
C SER A 52 -8.05 11.31 11.85
N SER A 53 -8.21 10.16 12.50
CA SER A 53 -7.29 9.65 13.52
C SER A 53 -6.24 8.73 12.89
N PRO A 54 -4.98 8.70 13.39
CA PRO A 54 -3.96 7.77 12.91
C PRO A 54 -4.32 6.29 13.11
N ALA A 55 -5.08 5.98 14.16
CA ALA A 55 -5.50 4.62 14.48
C ALA A 55 -6.85 4.60 15.22
N VAL A 56 -7.48 3.43 15.24
CA VAL A 56 -8.61 3.14 16.12
C VAL A 56 -8.13 2.92 17.56
N GLY A 57 -8.94 3.32 18.54
CA GLY A 57 -8.57 3.21 19.97
C GLY A 57 -8.79 1.82 20.58
N TYR A 58 -9.55 0.93 19.92
CA TYR A 58 -9.85 -0.41 20.42
C TYR A 58 -8.83 -1.43 19.87
N GLY A 59 -8.11 -2.11 20.77
CA GLY A 59 -7.05 -3.05 20.37
C GLY A 59 -7.54 -4.21 19.50
N SER A 60 -8.74 -4.75 19.77
CA SER A 60 -9.35 -5.80 18.95
C SER A 60 -9.64 -5.34 17.51
N LEU A 61 -10.17 -4.12 17.36
CA LEU A 61 -10.42 -3.53 16.04
C LEU A 61 -9.12 -3.20 15.32
N HIS A 62 -8.10 -2.72 16.03
CA HIS A 62 -6.78 -2.46 15.45
C HIS A 62 -6.14 -3.74 14.89
N ALA A 63 -6.19 -4.84 15.67
CA ALA A 63 -5.70 -6.14 15.22
C ALA A 63 -6.49 -6.68 14.02
N ALA A 64 -7.82 -6.52 14.02
CA ALA A 64 -8.66 -6.93 12.89
C ALA A 64 -8.32 -6.13 11.61
N GLN A 65 -8.10 -4.82 11.72
CA GLN A 65 -7.68 -3.97 10.59
C GLN A 65 -6.31 -4.35 10.06
N LEU A 66 -5.34 -4.67 10.93
CA LEU A 66 -4.02 -5.14 10.50
C LEU A 66 -4.13 -6.48 9.76
N LYS A 67 -4.94 -7.41 10.27
CA LYS A 67 -5.18 -8.70 9.61
C LYS A 67 -5.77 -8.49 8.21
N GLN A 68 -6.79 -7.65 8.08
CA GLN A 68 -7.41 -7.35 6.79
C GLN A 68 -6.42 -6.73 5.81
N LEU A 69 -5.60 -5.77 6.26
CA LEU A 69 -4.57 -5.15 5.43
C LEU A 69 -3.58 -6.19 4.88
N VAL A 70 -3.11 -7.10 5.73
CA VAL A 70 -2.15 -8.15 5.33
C VAL A 70 -2.80 -9.10 4.33
N GLU A 71 -4.06 -9.48 4.55
CA GLU A 71 -4.84 -10.28 3.61
C GLU A 71 -4.99 -9.56 2.27
N ASP A 72 -5.39 -8.28 2.27
CA ASP A 72 -5.54 -7.48 1.06
C ASP A 72 -4.21 -7.30 0.29
N ALA A 73 -3.09 -7.23 1.01
CA ALA A 73 -1.76 -7.06 0.42
C ALA A 73 -1.23 -8.35 -0.25
N LEU A 74 -1.56 -9.52 0.30
CA LEU A 74 -0.98 -10.80 -0.09
C LEU A 74 -1.94 -11.72 -0.85
N LYS A 75 -3.24 -11.38 -0.89
CA LYS A 75 -4.24 -12.17 -1.61
C LYS A 75 -3.88 -12.25 -3.10
N PRO A 76 -3.73 -13.45 -3.68
CA PRO A 76 -3.57 -13.62 -5.11
C PRO A 76 -4.83 -13.14 -5.84
N ASP A 77 -4.63 -12.61 -7.04
CA ASP A 77 -5.72 -12.36 -7.98
C ASP A 77 -6.49 -13.61 -8.38
#